data_AF-A0AAV4UGY5-F1
#
_entry.id   AF-A0AAV4UGY5-F1
#
_cell.length_a   1.000
_cell.length_b   1.000
_cell.length_c   1.000
_cell.angle_alpha   90.00
_cell.angle_beta   90.00
_cell.angle_gamma   90.00
#
_symmetry.space_group_name_H-M   'P 1'
#
loop_
_entity.id
_entity.type
_entity.pdbx_description
1 polymer ?
#
loop_
_entity_poly.entity_id
_entity_poly.type
_entity_poly.pdbx_seq_one_letter_code
_entity_poly.pdbx_strand_id
1 'polypeptide(L)'
;MAFILKGSPECVKSELELFHLPATQTAIEDGHWVEFHPLSNVFDGGPVEFHISGSGEEYVDLSQTQLYVKAKIVKADGKPLEKDEKNWSC
;
A
#
# COMPACT_ATOMS: atom_id res chain seq x y z
N MET A 1 -0.95 -27.39 -12.00
CA MET A 1 -2.31 -27.83 -11.66
C MET A 1 -2.89 -26.80 -10.71
N ALA A 2 -4.00 -26.15 -11.08
CA ALA A 2 -4.61 -25.12 -10.24
C ALA A 2 -5.46 -25.79 -9.14
N PHE A 3 -5.35 -25.30 -7.91
CA PHE A 3 -6.24 -25.69 -6.81
C PHE A 3 -7.57 -24.99 -7.02
N ILE A 4 -8.57 -25.72 -7.52
CA ILE A 4 -9.93 -25.20 -7.72
C ILE A 4 -10.74 -25.53 -6.47
N LEU A 5 -11.31 -24.50 -5.83
CA LEU A 5 -12.22 -24.65 -4.70
C LEU A 5 -13.57 -25.18 -5.21
N LYS A 6 -14.05 -26.31 -4.68
CA LYS A 6 -15.34 -26.88 -5.09
C LYS A 6 -16.48 -25.91 -4.74
N GLY A 7 -17.21 -25.45 -5.76
CA GLY A 7 -18.37 -24.56 -5.62
C GLY A 7 -18.06 -23.07 -5.76
N SER A 8 -16.80 -22.67 -5.99
CA SER A 8 -16.50 -21.28 -6.33
C SER A 8 -16.99 -20.97 -7.76
N PRO A 9 -17.64 -19.82 -8.00
CA PRO A 9 -17.96 -19.40 -9.36
C PRO A 9 -16.69 -19.13 -10.18
N GLU A 10 -16.83 -19.11 -11.49
CA GLU A 10 -15.77 -18.66 -12.38
C GLU A 10 -15.42 -17.19 -12.09
N CYS A 11 -14.12 -16.90 -11.98
CA CYS A 11 -13.61 -15.57 -11.73
C CYS A 11 -12.80 -15.13 -12.95
N VAL A 12 -13.26 -14.08 -13.62
CA VAL A 12 -12.55 -13.44 -14.73
C VAL A 12 -11.80 -12.24 -14.18
N LYS A 13 -10.51 -12.15 -14.48
CA LYS A 13 -9.70 -11.00 -14.11
C LYS A 13 -9.99 -9.86 -15.08
N SER A 14 -10.49 -8.73 -14.58
CA SER A 14 -10.93 -7.58 -15.38
C SER A 14 -9.88 -7.08 -16.38
N GLU A 15 -8.59 -7.12 -16.01
CA GLU A 15 -7.49 -6.64 -16.85
C GLU A 15 -7.22 -7.51 -18.09
N LEU A 16 -7.77 -8.74 -18.12
CA LEU A 16 -7.63 -9.66 -19.25
C LEU A 16 -8.85 -9.66 -20.17
N GLU A 17 -9.97 -9.09 -19.73
CA GLU A 17 -11.24 -9.11 -20.48
C GLU A 17 -11.42 -7.83 -21.30
N LEU A 18 -10.57 -7.67 -22.32
CA LEU A 18 -10.39 -6.41 -23.05
C LEU A 18 -11.60 -5.95 -23.90
N PHE A 19 -12.53 -6.86 -24.22
CA PHE A 19 -13.60 -6.63 -25.21
C PHE A 19 -15.02 -6.68 -24.63
N HIS A 20 -15.16 -6.98 -23.33
CA HIS A 20 -16.47 -6.97 -22.67
C HIS A 20 -16.64 -5.72 -21.82
N LEU A 21 -17.89 -5.31 -21.65
CA LEU A 21 -18.24 -4.27 -20.69
C LEU A 21 -18.02 -4.81 -19.28
N PRO A 22 -17.16 -4.18 -18.46
CA PRO A 22 -16.93 -4.64 -17.10
C PRO A 22 -18.20 -4.49 -16.26
N ALA A 23 -18.43 -5.43 -15.34
CA ALA A 23 -19.51 -5.32 -14.36
C ALA A 23 -19.31 -4.08 -13.49
N THR A 24 -20.41 -3.43 -13.09
CA THR A 24 -20.36 -2.33 -12.13
C THR A 24 -20.12 -2.87 -10.72
N GLN A 25 -19.08 -2.39 -10.04
CA GLN A 25 -18.86 -2.69 -8.63
C GLN A 25 -19.94 -2.01 -7.79
N THR A 26 -20.75 -2.80 -7.08
CA THR A 26 -21.83 -2.33 -6.19
C THR A 26 -21.62 -2.71 -4.73
N ALA A 27 -20.62 -3.54 -4.42
CA ALA A 27 -20.37 -4.01 -3.06
C ALA A 27 -19.62 -2.99 -2.19
N ILE A 28 -18.86 -2.09 -2.81
CA ILE A 28 -18.13 -1.01 -2.12
C ILE A 28 -18.96 0.26 -2.31
N GLU A 29 -19.59 0.72 -1.23
CA GLU A 29 -20.48 1.88 -1.26
C GLU A 29 -19.72 3.20 -1.10
N ASP A 30 -18.73 3.22 -0.21
CA ASP A 30 -17.89 4.37 0.06
C ASP A 30 -16.47 3.94 0.48
N GLY A 31 -15.51 4.85 0.38
CA GLY A 31 -14.13 4.63 0.79
C GLY A 31 -13.49 5.93 1.25
N HIS A 32 -12.78 5.88 2.37
CA HIS A 32 -12.11 7.03 2.93
C HIS A 32 -10.68 6.69 3.37
N TRP A 33 -9.86 7.74 3.50
CA TRP A 33 -8.49 7.62 4.00
C TRP A 33 -8.47 7.89 5.49
N VAL A 34 -7.85 7.00 6.25
CA VAL A 34 -7.58 7.19 7.68
C VAL A 34 -6.08 7.31 7.88
N GLU A 35 -5.67 8.36 8.58
CA GLU A 35 -4.28 8.57 8.94
C GLU A 35 -3.98 7.96 10.32
N PHE A 36 -2.95 7.11 10.38
CA PHE A 36 -2.46 6.54 11.62
C PHE A 36 -1.04 7.04 11.90
N HIS A 37 -0.83 7.53 13.12
CA HIS A 37 0.48 7.94 13.59
C HIS A 37 1.21 6.78 14.28
N PRO A 38 2.56 6.76 14.23
CA PRO A 38 3.34 5.71 14.86
C PRO A 38 3.20 5.76 16.38
N LEU A 39 3.16 4.58 17.01
CA LEU A 39 3.14 4.42 18.47
C LEU A 39 4.54 4.59 19.07
N SER A 40 5.56 4.13 18.34
CA SER A 40 6.95 4.14 18.78
C SER A 40 7.71 5.34 18.23
N ASN A 41 8.71 5.80 18.98
CA ASN A 41 9.59 6.87 18.57
C ASN A 41 10.63 6.34 17.58
N VAL A 42 10.89 7.06 16.48
CA VAL A 42 11.71 6.56 15.35
C VAL A 42 13.22 6.54 15.66
N PHE A 43 13.64 7.07 16.81
CA PHE A 43 15.06 7.33 17.12
C PHE A 43 15.82 6.16 17.77
N ASP A 44 15.12 5.19 18.38
CA ASP A 44 15.77 4.14 19.18
C ASP A 44 16.28 2.94 18.34
N GLY A 45 16.21 3.03 17.00
CA GLY A 45 16.60 1.94 16.10
C GLY A 45 15.68 0.72 16.16
N GLY A 46 14.59 0.78 16.92
CA GLY A 46 13.54 -0.22 16.98
C GLY A 46 12.55 -0.15 15.80
N PRO A 47 11.65 -1.12 15.67
CA PRO A 47 10.61 -1.10 14.65
C PRO A 47 9.63 0.07 14.86
N VAL A 48 9.18 0.65 13.76
CA VAL A 48 8.09 1.64 13.77
C VAL A 48 6.76 0.87 13.79
N GLU A 49 6.01 1.01 14.88
CA GLU A 49 4.77 0.28 15.09
C GLU A 49 3.56 1.17 14.87
N PHE A 50 2.57 0.64 14.14
CA PHE A 50 1.27 1.29 13.90
C PHE A 50 0.16 0.39 14.42
N HIS A 51 -0.82 0.99 15.10
CA HIS A 51 -2.00 0.27 15.54
C HIS A 51 -3.19 0.68 14.69
N ILE A 52 -3.63 -0.23 13.83
CA ILE A 52 -4.80 -0.07 12.98
C ILE A 52 -5.92 -0.92 13.58
N SER A 53 -6.84 -0.28 14.29
CA SER A 53 -8.01 -0.96 14.83
C SER A 53 -9.00 -1.21 13.70
N GLY A 54 -9.42 -2.47 13.51
CA GLY A 54 -10.54 -2.76 12.61
C GLY A 54 -11.83 -2.18 13.17
N SER A 55 -12.67 -1.61 12.30
CA SER A 55 -14.07 -1.34 12.63
C SER A 55 -14.91 -2.57 12.26
N GLY A 56 -16.07 -2.73 12.91
CA GLY A 56 -16.99 -3.84 12.58
C GLY A 56 -17.73 -3.63 11.25
N GLU A 57 -17.62 -2.44 10.67
CA GLU A 57 -18.42 -1.99 9.53
C GLU A 57 -17.60 -1.68 8.29
N GLU A 58 -16.27 -1.51 8.42
CA GLU A 58 -15.39 -1.16 7.31
C GLU A 58 -14.28 -2.19 7.15
N TYR A 59 -13.81 -2.32 5.92
CA TYR A 59 -12.67 -3.17 5.58
C TYR A 59 -11.46 -2.33 5.22
N VAL A 60 -10.27 -2.81 5.60
CA VAL A 60 -9.00 -2.18 5.22
C VAL A 60 -8.58 -2.70 3.85
N ASP A 61 -8.47 -1.80 2.88
CA ASP A 61 -7.87 -2.11 1.58
C ASP A 61 -6.33 -2.14 1.70
N LEU A 62 -5.80 -3.36 1.80
CA LEU A 62 -4.35 -3.59 1.88
C LEU A 62 -3.61 -3.18 0.60
N SER A 63 -4.27 -3.21 -0.57
CA SER A 63 -3.65 -2.85 -1.84
C SER A 63 -3.45 -1.34 -1.97
N GLN A 64 -4.26 -0.56 -1.26
CA GLN A 64 -4.21 0.91 -1.24
C GLN A 64 -3.61 1.47 0.05
N THR A 65 -3.04 0.65 0.93
CA THR A 65 -2.37 1.14 2.15
C THR A 65 -1.02 1.78 1.79
N GLN A 66 -0.79 3.02 2.23
CA GLN A 66 0.44 3.78 1.94
C GLN A 66 1.14 4.23 3.22
N LEU A 67 2.47 4.17 3.22
CA LEU A 67 3.29 4.71 4.31
C LEU A 67 3.85 6.08 3.92
N TYR A 68 3.44 7.12 4.63
CA TYR A 68 3.99 8.46 4.46
C TYR A 68 5.32 8.60 5.23
N VAL A 69 6.42 8.85 4.52
CA VAL A 69 7.76 9.02 5.11
C VAL A 69 8.36 10.36 4.72
N LYS A 70 8.68 11.18 5.72
CA LYS A 70 9.44 12.41 5.54
C LYS A 70 10.90 12.19 5.92
N ALA A 71 11.73 11.84 4.93
CA ALA A 71 13.15 11.59 5.11
C ALA A 71 14.03 12.62 4.38
N LYS A 72 15.26 12.82 4.89
CA LYS A 72 16.32 13.58 4.22
C LYS A 72 17.41 12.63 3.76
N ILE A 73 17.70 12.64 2.46
CA ILE A 73 18.81 11.86 1.91
C ILE A 73 20.10 12.66 2.10
N VAL A 74 21.13 12.00 2.64
CA VAL A 74 22.46 12.56 2.86
C VAL A 74 23.52 11.62 2.30
N LYS A 75 24.72 12.15 2.01
CA LYS A 75 25.89 11.33 1.68
C LYS A 75 26.34 10.51 2.91
N ALA A 76 27.23 9.54 2.71
CA ALA A 76 27.89 8.81 3.80
C ALA A 76 28.55 9.77 4.82
N ASP A 77 29.07 10.91 4.35
CA ASP A 77 29.67 11.96 5.19
C ASP A 77 28.66 12.89 5.88
N GLY A 78 27.35 12.60 5.80
CA GLY A 78 26.27 13.40 6.39
C GLY A 78 25.95 14.73 5.69
N LYS A 79 26.69 15.08 4.63
CA LYS A 79 26.46 16.28 3.83
C LYS A 79 25.24 16.12 2.90
N PRO A 80 24.51 17.21 2.58
CA PRO A 80 23.43 17.17 1.60
C PRO A 80 23.94 16.75 0.22
N LEU A 81 23.06 16.15 -0.58
CA LEU A 81 23.33 15.89 -2.00
C LEU A 81 23.43 17.21 -2.76
N GLU A 82 24.51 17.39 -3.53
CA GLU A 82 24.66 18.53 -4.44
C GLU A 82 23.76 18.33 -5.67
N LYS A 83 23.34 19.43 -6.31
CA LYS A 83 22.27 19.45 -7.33
C LYS A 83 22.57 18.62 -8.60
N ASP A 84 23.83 18.29 -8.84
CA ASP A 84 24.33 17.67 -10.08
C ASP A 84 24.85 16.23 -9.91
N GLU A 85 24.88 15.67 -8.70
CA GLU A 85 25.26 14.27 -8.46
C GLU A 85 24.05 13.34 -8.54
N LYS A 86 23.50 13.19 -9.74
CA LYS A 86 22.59 12.07 -10.04
C LYS A 86 23.37 10.92 -10.65
N ASN A 87 24.24 10.28 -9.87
CA ASN A 87 24.74 8.96 -10.25
C ASN A 87 23.82 7.90 -9.63
N TRP A 88 22.69 7.67 -10.28
CA TRP A 88 21.78 6.58 -9.95
C TRP A 88 22.27 5.32 -10.68
N SER A 89 22.96 4.44 -9.97
CA SER A 89 23.16 3.06 -10.43
C SER A 89 22.22 2.16 -9.63
N CYS A 90 21.24 1.55 -10.32
CA CYS A 90 20.51 0.39 -9.81
C CYS A 90 21.45 -0.80 -9.66
#